data_AF-A0A9E2ZJA2-F1
#
_entry.id   AF-A0A9E2ZJA2-F1
#
_cell.length_a   1.000
_cell.length_b   1.000
_cell.length_c   1.000
_cell.angle_alpha   90.00
_cell.angle_beta   90.00
_cell.angle_gamma   90.00
#
_symmetry.space_group_name_H-M   'P 1'
#
loop_
_entity.id
_entity.type
_entity.pdbx_description
1 polymer ?
#
loop_
_entity_poly.entity_id
_entity_poly.type
_entity_poly.pdbx_seq_one_letter_code
_entity_poly.pdbx_strand_id
1 'polypeptide(L)'
;MPTSGLTREALSIDLSVETVRSLNEQLHGSLSPQLVRVLNPSGKHAIAVGIDAPHEVEIEGHVGYYCAGMNKQAIIRVRGNCGVGVAENMMSGS
;
A
#
# COMPACT_ATOMS: atom_id res chain seq x y z
N MET A 1 13.11 -23.27 15.54
CA MET A 1 13.94 -22.05 15.50
C MET A 1 13.00 -20.87 15.59
N PRO A 2 13.08 -20.01 16.63
CA PRO A 2 12.26 -18.81 16.68
C PRO A 2 12.90 -17.72 15.82
N THR A 3 12.26 -17.36 14.70
CA THR A 3 12.65 -16.20 13.90
C THR A 3 12.23 -14.95 14.67
N SER A 4 13.19 -14.33 15.35
CA SER A 4 13.03 -13.04 16.03
C SER A 4 12.64 -11.98 14.99
N GLY A 5 11.34 -11.74 14.82
CA GLY A 5 10.82 -10.68 13.99
C GLY A 5 11.22 -9.34 14.59
N LEU A 6 12.17 -8.64 13.96
CA LEU A 6 12.31 -7.21 14.19
C LEU A 6 10.97 -6.58 13.80
N THR A 7 10.20 -6.13 14.79
CA THR A 7 9.14 -5.14 14.60
C THR A 7 9.80 -3.89 14.03
N ARG A 8 9.86 -3.78 12.71
CA ARG A 8 10.03 -2.50 12.04
C ARG A 8 8.84 -1.64 12.45
N GLU A 9 9.08 -0.42 12.94
CA GLU A 9 7.99 0.51 13.23
C GLU A 9 7.23 0.77 11.93
N ALA A 10 5.98 0.33 11.89
CA ALA A 10 5.12 0.47 10.73
C ALA A 10 4.29 1.74 10.87
N LEU A 11 4.34 2.62 9.87
CA LEU A 11 3.42 3.75 9.77
C LEU A 11 2.02 3.20 9.51
N SER A 12 1.10 3.42 10.45
CA SER A 12 -0.28 2.92 10.32
C SER A 12 -1.20 4.05 9.87
N ILE A 13 -1.92 3.82 8.78
CA ILE A 13 -2.84 4.77 8.15
C ILE A 13 -4.22 4.14 8.10
N ASP A 14 -5.21 4.78 8.71
CA ASP A 14 -6.59 4.27 8.79
C ASP A 14 -7.50 5.00 7.81
N LEU A 15 -7.98 4.30 6.78
CA LEU A 15 -8.85 4.87 5.74
C LEU A 15 -10.31 5.07 6.18
N SER A 16 -10.65 4.71 7.42
CA SER A 16 -11.91 5.15 8.05
C SER A 16 -11.84 6.61 8.53
N VAL A 17 -10.63 7.13 8.75
CA VAL A 17 -10.38 8.49 9.25
C VAL A 17 -9.69 9.35 8.17
N GLU A 18 -8.71 8.77 7.47
CA GLU A 18 -7.94 9.42 6.42
C GLU A 18 -8.52 9.17 5.03
N THR A 19 -8.10 10.00 4.07
CA THR A 19 -8.49 9.86 2.66
C THR A 19 -7.44 9.08 1.87
N VAL A 20 -7.88 8.37 0.82
CA VAL A 20 -6.97 7.68 -0.11
C VAL A 20 -5.98 8.65 -0.77
N ARG A 21 -6.43 9.88 -1.03
CA ARG A 21 -5.57 10.92 -1.58
C ARG A 21 -4.41 11.24 -0.64
N SER A 22 -4.70 11.49 0.64
CA SER A 22 -3.66 11.78 1.63
C SER A 22 -2.70 10.61 1.81
N LEU A 23 -3.21 9.36 1.84
CA LEU A 23 -2.39 8.16 1.85
C LEU A 23 -1.41 8.14 0.65
N ASN A 24 -1.90 8.34 -0.57
CA ASN A 24 -1.03 8.31 -1.75
C ASN A 24 -0.03 9.46 -1.75
N GLU A 25 -0.43 10.67 -1.35
CA GLU A 25 0.47 11.82 -1.21
C GLU A 25 1.60 11.52 -0.21
N GLN A 26 1.30 10.85 0.92
CA GLN A 26 2.31 10.40 1.89
C GLN A 26 3.27 9.37 1.28
N LEU A 27 2.75 8.37 0.56
CA LEU A 27 3.54 7.35 -0.13
C LEU A 27 4.39 7.89 -1.29
N HIS A 28 4.04 9.06 -1.85
CA HIS A 28 4.84 9.74 -2.87
C HIS A 28 5.90 10.66 -2.25
N GLY A 29 5.64 11.20 -1.07
CA GLY A 29 6.48 12.21 -0.44
C GLY A 29 7.79 11.66 0.15
N SER A 30 7.88 10.37 0.41
CA SER A 30 9.08 9.75 0.97
C SER A 30 9.75 8.80 -0.02
N LEU A 31 11.04 9.00 -0.27
CA LEU A 31 11.84 8.10 -1.12
C LEU A 31 12.60 7.04 -0.32
N SER A 32 12.67 7.17 1.00
CA SER A 32 13.31 6.17 1.86
C SER A 32 12.38 4.96 2.06
N PRO A 33 12.89 3.71 2.12
CA PRO A 33 12.08 2.54 2.44
C PRO A 33 11.28 2.73 3.74
N GLN A 34 9.99 2.37 3.73
CA GLN A 34 9.12 2.42 4.90
C GLN A 34 8.23 1.18 4.92
N LEU A 35 7.85 0.73 6.11
CA LEU A 35 6.78 -0.23 6.29
C LEU A 35 5.49 0.53 6.58
N VAL A 36 4.48 0.40 5.73
CA VAL A 36 3.21 1.12 5.84
C VAL A 36 2.07 0.11 5.98
N ARG A 37 1.19 0.33 6.95
CA ARG A 37 -0.02 -0.47 7.19
C ARG A 37 -1.25 0.35 6.89
N VAL A 38 -2.03 -0.09 5.91
CA VAL A 38 -3.29 0.53 5.53
C VAL A 38 -4.43 -0.26 6.13
N LEU A 39 -5.20 0.39 7.00
CA LEU A 39 -6.32 -0.21 7.72
C LEU A 39 -7.67 0.26 7.16
N ASN A 40 -8.69 -0.57 7.33
CA ASN A 40 -10.09 -0.29 6.95
C ASN A 40 -10.29 0.23 5.51
N PRO A 41 -9.65 -0.37 4.48
CA PRO A 41 -9.74 0.11 3.09
C PRO A 41 -11.15 0.09 2.53
N SER A 42 -12.04 -0.76 3.05
CA SER A 42 -13.50 -0.77 2.78
C SER A 42 -13.85 -0.74 1.28
N GLY A 43 -13.05 -1.41 0.43
CA GLY A 43 -13.27 -1.45 -1.01
C GLY A 43 -12.99 -0.14 -1.76
N LYS A 44 -12.32 0.84 -1.13
CA LYS A 44 -11.96 2.10 -1.78
C LYS A 44 -11.02 1.86 -2.96
N HIS A 45 -11.17 2.69 -3.98
CA HIS A 45 -10.41 2.62 -5.23
C HIS A 45 -9.07 3.36 -5.12
N ALA A 46 -8.13 3.02 -6.03
CA ALA A 46 -6.87 3.71 -6.22
C ALA A 46 -6.00 3.82 -4.95
N ILE A 47 -6.02 2.78 -4.11
CA ILE A 47 -5.13 2.68 -2.94
C ILE A 47 -3.71 2.31 -3.40
N ALA A 48 -2.71 2.98 -2.83
CA ALA A 48 -1.29 2.68 -3.04
C ALA A 48 -0.85 2.79 -4.52
N VAL A 49 -1.34 3.80 -5.23
CA VAL A 49 -1.03 4.00 -6.66
C VAL A 49 0.16 4.93 -6.87
N GLY A 50 0.89 4.77 -7.97
CA GLY A 50 1.95 5.68 -8.41
C GLY A 50 3.19 5.74 -7.52
N ILE A 51 3.41 4.71 -6.70
CA ILE A 51 4.53 4.69 -5.75
C ILE A 51 5.85 4.55 -6.49
N ASP A 52 6.75 5.52 -6.30
CA ASP A 52 8.12 5.56 -6.85
C ASP A 52 9.17 5.49 -5.73
N ALA A 53 8.92 4.63 -4.75
CA ALA A 53 9.78 4.41 -3.60
C ALA A 53 9.72 2.94 -3.17
N PRO A 54 10.80 2.39 -2.58
CA PRO A 54 10.89 0.99 -2.15
C PRO A 54 10.15 0.76 -0.82
N HIS A 55 8.89 1.18 -0.73
CA HIS A 55 8.04 0.95 0.43
C HIS A 55 7.53 -0.49 0.47
N GLU A 56 7.27 -0.98 1.68
CA GLU A 56 6.54 -2.20 1.95
C GLU A 56 5.17 -1.81 2.49
N VAL A 57 4.12 -2.00 1.69
CA VAL A 57 2.75 -1.61 2.02
C VAL A 57 1.93 -2.86 2.32
N GLU A 58 1.40 -2.98 3.54
CA GLU A 58 0.47 -4.03 3.94
C GLU A 58 -0.94 -3.43 4.03
N ILE A 59 -1.89 -3.94 3.25
CA ILE A 59 -3.27 -3.47 3.24
C ILE A 59 -4.15 -4.53 3.90
N GLU A 60 -4.77 -4.18 5.03
CA GLU A 60 -5.62 -5.05 5.84
C GLU A 60 -7.09 -4.88 5.43
N GLY A 61 -7.54 -5.68 4.45
CA GLY A 61 -8.93 -5.71 3.99
C GLY A 61 -9.07 -5.68 2.47
N HIS A 62 -10.32 -5.51 2.02
CA HIS A 62 -10.66 -5.48 0.59
C HIS A 62 -10.37 -4.12 -0.05
N VAL A 63 -9.84 -4.13 -1.26
CA VAL A 63 -9.55 -2.93 -2.05
C VAL A 63 -10.37 -2.91 -3.32
N GLY A 64 -10.68 -1.69 -3.79
CA GLY A 64 -11.42 -1.45 -5.01
C GLY A 64 -10.54 -1.49 -6.25
N TYR A 65 -11.00 -0.79 -7.28
CA TYR A 65 -10.33 -0.74 -8.59
C TYR A 65 -8.99 -0.02 -8.53
N TYR A 66 -8.07 -0.42 -9.41
CA TYR A 66 -6.77 0.21 -9.62
C TYR A 66 -5.85 0.25 -8.40
N CYS A 67 -6.06 -0.62 -7.41
CA CYS A 67 -5.11 -0.76 -6.30
C CYS A 67 -3.71 -1.08 -6.84
N ALA A 68 -2.65 -0.50 -6.27
CA ALA A 68 -1.26 -0.70 -6.68
C ALA A 68 -0.92 -0.30 -8.14
N GLY A 69 -1.81 0.42 -8.84
CA GLY A 69 -1.57 0.87 -10.21
C GLY A 69 -0.35 1.80 -10.30
N MET A 70 0.39 1.74 -11.42
CA MET A 70 1.61 2.53 -11.65
C MET A 70 2.69 2.36 -10.57
N ASN A 71 2.71 1.24 -9.84
CA ASN A 71 3.78 0.95 -8.90
C ASN A 71 5.11 0.76 -9.65
N LYS A 72 6.18 1.40 -9.16
CA LYS A 72 7.50 1.32 -9.77
C LYS A 72 8.53 0.57 -8.94
N GLN A 73 8.38 0.53 -7.61
CA GLN A 73 9.44 0.01 -6.72
C GLN A 73 8.92 -0.66 -5.44
N ALA A 74 7.67 -0.41 -5.05
CA ALA A 74 7.13 -0.87 -3.78
C ALA A 74 6.73 -2.35 -3.81
N ILE A 75 6.65 -2.94 -2.62
CA ILE A 75 6.06 -4.24 -2.37
C ILE A 75 4.72 -4.02 -1.68
N ILE A 76 3.61 -4.38 -2.32
CA ILE A 76 2.25 -4.10 -1.86
C ILE A 76 1.52 -5.43 -1.62
N ARG A 77 1.20 -5.72 -0.36
CA ARG A 77 0.49 -6.95 0.05
C ARG A 77 -0.92 -6.61 0.47
N VAL A 78 -1.90 -7.07 -0.29
CA VAL A 78 -3.32 -6.94 0.08
C VAL A 78 -3.78 -8.21 0.78
N ARG A 79 -4.23 -8.08 2.03
CA ARG A 79 -4.86 -9.16 2.81
C ARG A 79 -6.37 -9.08 2.64
N GLY A 80 -6.83 -9.39 1.44
CA GLY A 80 -8.23 -9.31 1.05
C GLY A 80 -8.39 -9.45 -0.46
N ASN A 81 -9.60 -9.17 -0.96
CA ASN A 81 -9.90 -9.18 -2.38
C ASN A 81 -9.44 -7.88 -3.04
N CYS A 82 -8.96 -7.98 -4.28
CA CYS A 82 -8.62 -6.86 -5.13
C CYS A 82 -9.66 -6.69 -6.25
N GLY A 83 -10.07 -5.45 -6.50
CA GLY A 83 -10.94 -5.10 -7.61
C GLY A 83 -10.23 -5.10 -8.97
N VAL A 84 -10.98 -4.70 -10.00
CA VAL A 84 -10.53 -4.61 -11.40
C VAL A 84 -9.33 -3.65 -11.53
N GLY A 85 -8.37 -4.00 -12.39
CA GLY A 85 -7.22 -3.14 -12.70
C GLY A 85 -6.16 -3.11 -11.59
N VAL A 86 -6.12 -4.12 -10.71
CA VAL A 86 -5.02 -4.26 -9.74
C VAL A 86 -3.66 -4.25 -10.46
N ALA A 87 -2.72 -3.48 -9.92
CA ALA A 87 -1.39 -3.29 -10.48
C ALA A 87 -1.38 -2.84 -11.96
N GLU A 88 -2.44 -2.16 -12.42
CA GLU A 88 -2.51 -1.68 -13.80
C GLU A 88 -1.34 -0.73 -14.08
N ASN A 89 -0.67 -0.95 -15.21
CA ASN A 89 0.51 -0.21 -15.63
C ASN A 89 1.66 -0.21 -14.60
N MET A 90 1.80 -1.29 -13.81
CA MET A 90 2.95 -1.48 -12.93
C MET A 90 4.26 -1.61 -13.73
N MET A 91 5.30 -0.89 -13.30
CA MET A 91 6.63 -0.91 -13.95
C MET A 91 7.56 -1.92 -13.26
N SER A 92 7.54 -2.00 -11.93
CA SER A 92 8.31 -2.97 -11.15
C SER A 92 7.79 -3.04 -9.70
N GLY A 93 8.33 -3.95 -8.88
CA GLY A 93 7.88 -4.22 -7.51
C GLY A 93 7.14 -5.55 -7.40
N SER A 94 6.34 -5.73 -6.35
CA SER A 94 5.44 -6.88 -6.20
C SER A 94 4.17 -6.58 -5.43
#